data_AF-A0A7K7VP54-F1
#
_entry.id   AF-A0A7K7VP54-F1
#
_cell.length_a   1.000
_cell.length_b   1.000
_cell.length_c   1.000
_cell.angle_alpha   90.00
_cell.angle_beta   90.00
_cell.angle_gamma   90.00
#
_symmetry.space_group_name_H-M   'P 1'
#
loop_
_entity.id
_entity.type
_entity.pdbx_description
1 polymer ?
#
loop_
_entity_poly.entity_id
_entity_poly.type
_entity_poly.pdbx_seq_one_letter_code
_entity_poly.pdbx_strand_id
1 'polypeptide(L)'
;QMDLCIEAFGTSKQKRALNSRRMNAVGNDILSTAVTKAAANVIDTKGISALIQDVAQDDVQNISVFLPPCHEDAEKPEDVYKFEDILSPAEYEALRVPAQVFINITPEEIIKKTEEKSYCSFVLEELKSLPLDEKSRDHKARCLWFLDILIKFSFLKVIKKKHPMGPECPHIISRKLMKNFTLLTYHNGSVQNLISASMKAKITAYVIALALHVNNFQTDLTVLQNDMKLQESRMMDIAKAMRLKVSKRKGPLELELDQNHKLGTLSLPLPVQKAPGGQRKRKKMK
;
A
#
# COMPACT_ATOMS: atom_id res chain seq x y z
N GLN A 1 -2.28 -1.72 -54.39
CA GLN A 1 -2.47 -1.42 -55.83
C GLN A 1 -3.09 -0.03 -56.06
N MET A 2 -4.18 0.34 -55.38
CA MET A 2 -4.81 1.67 -55.52
C MET A 2 -3.87 2.85 -55.18
N ASP A 3 -3.13 2.77 -54.08
CA ASP A 3 -2.22 3.84 -53.63
C ASP A 3 -1.07 4.10 -54.60
N LEU A 4 -0.54 3.06 -55.26
CA LEU A 4 0.50 3.17 -56.30
C LEU A 4 -0.04 3.86 -57.56
N CYS A 5 -1.30 3.59 -57.93
CA CYS A 5 -1.97 4.30 -59.03
C CYS A 5 -2.24 5.77 -58.68
N ILE A 6 -2.60 6.07 -57.43
CA ILE A 6 -2.80 7.45 -56.96
C ILE A 6 -1.46 8.21 -56.94
N GLU A 7 -0.37 7.55 -56.57
CA GLU A 7 0.98 8.10 -56.54
C GLU A 7 1.54 8.39 -57.95
N ALA A 8 1.32 7.49 -58.90
CA ALA A 8 1.72 7.67 -60.29
C ALA A 8 0.80 8.64 -61.06
N PHE A 9 -0.51 8.42 -61.04
CA PHE A 9 -1.49 9.06 -61.93
C PHE A 9 -2.58 9.91 -61.24
N GLY A 10 -2.58 10.00 -59.91
CA GLY A 10 -3.60 10.74 -59.16
C GLY A 10 -3.54 12.26 -59.35
N THR A 11 -4.67 12.93 -59.14
CA THR A 11 -4.72 14.41 -59.11
C THR A 11 -3.91 14.96 -57.94
N SER A 12 -3.47 16.22 -58.03
CA SER A 12 -2.73 16.91 -56.94
C SER A 12 -3.45 16.82 -55.59
N LYS A 13 -4.80 16.90 -55.59
CA LYS A 13 -5.63 16.74 -54.40
C LYS A 13 -5.57 15.32 -53.82
N GLN A 14 -5.60 14.29 -54.66
CA GLN A 14 -5.50 12.89 -54.23
C GLN A 14 -4.09 12.55 -53.72
N LYS A 15 -3.04 13.03 -54.39
CA LYS A 15 -1.64 12.85 -53.94
C LYS A 15 -1.39 13.53 -52.60
N ARG A 16 -1.92 14.74 -52.38
CA ARG A 16 -1.84 15.43 -51.07
C ARG A 16 -2.56 14.66 -49.96
N ALA A 17 -3.75 14.14 -50.24
CA ALA A 17 -4.51 13.33 -49.27
C ALA A 17 -3.77 12.02 -48.92
N LEU A 18 -3.17 11.35 -49.91
CA LEU A 18 -2.34 10.16 -49.71
C LEU A 18 -1.09 10.46 -48.86
N ASN A 19 -0.36 11.53 -49.18
CA ASN A 19 0.80 11.96 -48.39
C ASN A 19 0.43 12.33 -46.96
N SER A 20 -0.69 13.02 -46.75
CA SER A 20 -1.18 13.30 -45.40
C SER A 20 -1.50 12.03 -44.61
N ARG A 21 -2.15 11.02 -45.24
CA ARG A 21 -2.41 9.72 -44.59
C ARG A 21 -1.11 8.99 -44.23
N ARG A 22 -0.13 8.95 -45.13
CA ARG A 22 1.18 8.34 -44.86
C ARG A 22 1.93 9.06 -43.75
N MET A 23 1.97 10.39 -43.77
CA MET A 23 2.59 11.18 -42.70
C MET A 23 1.92 10.96 -41.34
N ASN A 24 0.59 10.86 -41.30
CA ASN A 24 -0.13 10.58 -40.06
C ASN A 24 0.13 9.16 -39.54
N ALA A 25 0.22 8.16 -40.44
CA ALA A 25 0.55 6.79 -40.08
C ALA A 25 1.98 6.67 -39.53
N VAL A 26 2.97 7.22 -40.25
CA VAL A 26 4.38 7.25 -39.82
C VAL A 26 4.55 8.06 -38.53
N GLY A 27 3.85 9.20 -38.40
CA GLY A 27 3.83 9.99 -37.18
C GLY A 27 3.28 9.23 -35.98
N ASN A 28 2.21 8.44 -36.18
CA ASN A 28 1.64 7.59 -35.12
C ASN A 28 2.58 6.44 -34.72
N ASP A 29 3.28 5.84 -35.66
CA ASP A 29 4.25 4.76 -35.39
C ASP A 29 5.51 5.29 -34.67
N ILE A 30 6.04 6.44 -35.10
CA ILE A 30 7.17 7.10 -34.42
C ILE A 30 6.76 7.55 -33.02
N LEU A 31 5.56 8.13 -32.87
CA LEU A 31 5.04 8.57 -31.58
C LEU A 31 4.80 7.38 -30.65
N SER A 32 4.21 6.28 -31.13
CA SER A 32 4.02 5.07 -30.33
C SER A 32 5.36 4.44 -29.93
N THR A 33 6.35 4.43 -30.82
CA THR A 33 7.71 3.93 -30.53
C THR A 33 8.46 4.82 -29.54
N ALA A 34 8.33 6.14 -29.65
CA ALA A 34 8.90 7.08 -28.70
C ALA A 34 8.24 6.97 -27.32
N VAL A 35 6.92 6.78 -27.29
CA VAL A 35 6.15 6.57 -26.06
C VAL A 35 6.50 5.23 -25.40
N THR A 36 6.63 4.14 -26.17
CA THR A 36 7.06 2.84 -25.62
C THR A 36 8.49 2.88 -25.11
N LYS A 37 9.41 3.56 -25.81
CA LYS A 37 10.80 3.73 -25.36
C LYS A 37 10.91 4.62 -24.11
N ALA A 38 10.16 5.71 -24.05
CA ALA A 38 10.10 6.56 -22.86
C ALA A 38 9.45 5.82 -21.67
N ALA A 39 8.38 5.05 -21.92
CA ALA A 39 7.77 4.19 -20.94
C ALA A 39 8.76 3.14 -20.43
N ALA A 40 9.51 2.47 -21.32
CA ALA A 40 10.54 1.50 -20.95
C ALA A 40 11.58 2.13 -20.02
N ASN A 41 12.11 3.33 -20.32
CA ASN A 41 13.07 4.00 -19.44
C ASN A 41 12.47 4.37 -18.06
N VAL A 42 11.21 4.81 -18.03
CA VAL A 42 10.51 5.15 -16.78
C VAL A 42 10.19 3.90 -15.94
N ILE A 43 9.89 2.78 -16.58
CA ILE A 43 9.64 1.50 -15.91
C ILE A 43 10.95 0.84 -15.50
N ASP A 44 12.02 0.96 -16.27
CA ASP A 44 13.33 0.39 -15.89
C ASP A 44 13.89 1.09 -14.64
N THR A 45 13.62 2.39 -14.50
CA THR A 45 13.98 3.16 -13.30
C THR A 45 13.07 2.92 -12.09
N LYS A 46 11.85 2.35 -12.23
CA LYS A 46 10.85 2.26 -11.14
C LYS A 46 10.02 0.97 -11.01
N GLY A 47 10.03 0.09 -12.00
CA GLY A 47 8.99 -0.92 -12.21
C GLY A 47 9.48 -2.32 -12.57
N ILE A 48 10.54 -2.50 -13.37
CA ILE A 48 10.95 -3.85 -13.83
C ILE A 48 11.45 -4.72 -12.67
N SER A 49 12.30 -4.20 -11.80
CA SER A 49 12.82 -4.93 -10.63
C SER A 49 11.72 -5.36 -9.65
N ALA A 50 10.70 -4.52 -9.44
CA ALA A 50 9.59 -4.81 -8.54
C ALA A 50 8.52 -5.72 -9.16
N LEU A 51 8.26 -5.62 -10.46
CA LEU A 51 7.35 -6.52 -11.18
C LEU A 51 7.92 -7.94 -11.29
N ILE A 52 9.23 -8.10 -11.48
CA ILE A 52 9.91 -9.40 -11.43
C ILE A 52 9.78 -10.02 -10.03
N GLN A 53 9.89 -9.22 -8.97
CA GLN A 53 9.66 -9.67 -7.59
C GLN A 53 8.20 -10.03 -7.31
N ASP A 54 7.22 -9.33 -7.89
CA ASP A 54 5.78 -9.63 -7.77
C ASP A 54 5.40 -10.94 -8.49
N VAL A 55 6.02 -11.23 -9.65
CA VAL A 55 5.82 -12.50 -10.36
C VAL A 55 6.49 -13.67 -9.63
N ALA A 56 7.59 -13.41 -8.92
CA ALA A 56 8.27 -14.39 -8.06
C ALA A 56 7.64 -14.54 -6.65
N GLN A 57 6.54 -13.84 -6.34
CA GLN A 57 6.04 -13.66 -4.97
C GLN A 57 5.16 -14.79 -4.42
N ASP A 58 5.12 -15.95 -5.07
CA ASP A 58 4.72 -17.18 -4.38
C ASP A 58 5.75 -17.59 -3.30
N ASP A 59 6.96 -17.00 -3.32
CA ASP A 59 7.98 -17.23 -2.30
C ASP A 59 7.98 -16.19 -1.16
N VAL A 60 7.78 -16.71 0.05
CA VAL A 60 7.76 -16.05 1.39
C VAL A 60 8.99 -15.16 1.66
N GLN A 61 10.07 -15.28 0.88
CA GLN A 61 11.37 -14.67 1.17
C GLN A 61 11.51 -13.19 0.79
N ASN A 62 10.60 -12.61 0.00
CA ASN A 62 10.73 -11.23 -0.49
C ASN A 62 9.99 -10.16 0.35
N ILE A 63 9.35 -10.51 1.48
CA ILE A 63 8.57 -9.53 2.29
C ILE A 63 9.49 -8.51 2.97
N SER A 64 10.70 -8.91 3.38
CA SER A 64 11.65 -8.07 4.12
C SER A 64 12.05 -6.80 3.37
N VAL A 65 12.13 -6.86 2.03
CA VAL A 65 12.48 -5.74 1.15
C VAL A 65 11.44 -4.62 1.21
N PHE A 66 10.22 -4.94 1.64
CA PHE A 66 9.08 -4.04 1.65
C PHE A 66 8.69 -3.57 3.06
N LEU A 67 9.48 -3.88 4.08
CA LEU A 67 9.19 -3.42 5.44
C LEU A 67 9.60 -1.94 5.60
N PRO A 68 8.99 -1.21 6.56
CA PRO A 68 9.58 0.01 7.08
C PRO A 68 11.03 -0.26 7.55
N PRO A 69 11.94 0.73 7.51
CA PRO A 69 13.29 0.60 8.03
C PRO A 69 13.29 0.02 9.45
N CYS A 70 14.04 -1.07 9.65
CA CYS A 70 14.14 -1.78 10.92
C CYS A 70 15.52 -1.50 11.54
N HIS A 71 15.54 -0.87 12.71
CA HIS A 71 16.75 -0.58 13.48
C HIS A 71 16.92 -1.69 14.54
N GLU A 72 17.65 -2.74 14.20
CA GLU A 72 17.77 -3.96 15.03
C GLU A 72 18.56 -3.74 16.33
N ASP A 73 19.39 -2.71 16.35
CA ASP A 73 20.24 -2.25 17.45
C ASP A 73 19.53 -1.27 18.40
N ALA A 74 18.24 -1.01 18.18
CA ALA A 74 17.44 -0.14 19.04
C ALA A 74 17.34 -0.67 20.48
N GLU A 75 17.55 0.23 21.44
CA GLU A 75 17.43 -0.07 22.88
C GLU A 75 15.99 0.06 23.40
N LYS A 76 15.10 0.67 22.60
CA LYS A 76 13.68 0.83 22.92
C LYS A 76 12.79 0.34 21.77
N PRO A 77 11.58 -0.19 22.06
CA PRO A 77 10.64 -0.61 21.03
C PRO A 77 10.28 0.50 20.02
N GLU A 78 10.18 1.74 20.49
CA GLU A 78 9.86 2.93 19.68
C GLU A 78 10.90 3.23 18.59
N ASP A 79 12.15 2.84 18.84
CA ASP A 79 13.29 3.12 17.96
C ASP A 79 13.51 2.02 16.92
N VAL A 80 12.91 0.83 17.07
CA VAL A 80 13.03 -0.28 16.11
C VAL A 80 12.39 0.10 14.77
N TYR A 81 11.21 0.72 14.81
CA TYR A 81 10.54 1.30 13.65
C TYR A 81 10.26 2.77 13.95
N LYS A 82 11.25 3.63 13.73
CA LYS A 82 11.16 5.06 14.09
C LYS A 82 9.94 5.70 13.44
N PHE A 83 9.24 6.52 14.22
CA PHE A 83 8.06 7.22 13.71
C PHE A 83 8.39 8.09 12.49
N GLU A 84 9.55 8.74 12.48
CA GLU A 84 10.01 9.62 11.41
C GLU A 84 10.24 8.90 10.07
N ASP A 85 10.58 7.60 10.10
CA ASP A 85 10.72 6.76 8.91
C ASP A 85 9.36 6.40 8.30
N ILE A 86 8.31 6.44 9.11
CA ILE A 86 6.93 6.17 8.72
C ILE A 86 6.29 7.46 8.21
N LEU A 87 6.35 8.53 9.01
CA LEU A 87 5.85 9.87 8.72
C LEU A 87 6.92 10.91 9.05
N SER A 88 7.43 11.58 8.02
CA SER A 88 8.34 12.71 8.23
C SER A 88 7.63 13.86 8.95
N PRO A 89 8.36 14.77 9.63
CA PRO A 89 7.74 15.89 10.35
C PRO A 89 6.80 16.74 9.49
N ALA A 90 7.17 16.99 8.23
CA ALA A 90 6.33 17.75 7.29
C ALA A 90 5.06 16.99 6.86
N GLU A 91 5.15 15.66 6.69
CA GLU A 91 3.98 14.83 6.42
C GLU A 91 3.07 14.77 7.64
N TYR A 92 3.63 14.58 8.83
CA TYR A 92 2.88 14.54 10.09
C TYR A 92 2.14 15.86 10.38
N GLU A 93 2.77 17.01 10.12
CA GLU A 93 2.09 18.29 10.31
C GLU A 93 0.95 18.50 9.31
N ALA A 94 1.09 18.01 8.07
CA ALA A 94 0.02 18.08 7.08
C ALA A 94 -1.24 17.28 7.47
N LEU A 95 -1.13 16.33 8.42
CA LEU A 95 -2.27 15.56 8.94
C LEU A 95 -3.13 16.34 9.93
N ARG A 96 -2.67 17.49 10.44
CA ARG A 96 -3.36 18.24 11.50
C ARG A 96 -4.80 18.62 11.15
N VAL A 97 -5.00 19.14 9.94
CA VAL A 97 -6.32 19.58 9.45
C VAL A 97 -7.25 18.38 9.19
N PRO A 98 -6.87 17.39 8.36
CA PRO A 98 -7.79 16.29 8.06
C PRO A 98 -8.10 15.40 9.27
N ALA A 99 -7.19 15.32 10.26
CA ALA A 99 -7.41 14.55 11.48
C ALA A 99 -8.45 15.18 12.44
N GLN A 100 -8.83 16.46 12.25
CA GLN A 100 -9.86 17.11 13.07
C GLN A 100 -11.20 16.38 13.01
N VAL A 101 -11.50 15.69 11.89
CA VAL A 101 -12.70 14.88 11.75
C VAL A 101 -12.78 13.76 12.81
N PHE A 102 -11.63 13.27 13.28
CA PHE A 102 -11.54 12.24 14.31
C PHE A 102 -11.47 12.80 15.72
N ILE A 103 -10.91 14.00 15.89
CA ILE A 103 -10.86 14.67 17.20
C ILE A 103 -12.25 15.11 17.63
N ASN A 104 -13.08 15.56 16.69
CA ASN A 104 -14.41 16.13 16.95
C ASN A 104 -15.54 15.11 16.76
N ILE A 105 -15.22 13.85 16.49
CA ILE A 105 -16.23 12.83 16.21
C ILE A 105 -17.06 12.52 17.47
N THR A 106 -18.38 12.46 17.33
CA THR A 106 -19.27 12.09 18.44
C THR A 106 -19.51 10.58 18.50
N PRO A 107 -19.90 10.02 19.67
CA PRO A 107 -20.26 8.60 19.76
C PRO A 107 -21.37 8.19 18.77
N GLU A 108 -22.37 9.06 18.56
CA GLU A 108 -23.45 8.82 17.59
C GLU A 108 -22.92 8.77 16.16
N GLU A 109 -21.97 9.64 15.83
CA GLU A 109 -21.28 9.62 14.54
C GLU A 109 -20.45 8.36 14.37
N ILE A 110 -19.75 7.88 15.41
CA ILE A 110 -19.00 6.60 15.35
C ILE A 110 -19.96 5.45 15.01
N ILE A 111 -21.13 5.38 15.66
CA ILE A 111 -22.14 4.34 15.40
C ILE A 111 -22.60 4.41 13.94
N LYS A 112 -23.00 5.59 13.48
CA LYS A 112 -23.40 5.82 12.09
C LYS A 112 -22.29 5.43 11.10
N LYS A 113 -21.05 5.81 11.38
CA LYS A 113 -19.88 5.52 10.53
C LYS A 113 -19.54 4.03 10.50
N THR A 114 -19.86 3.30 11.57
CA THR A 114 -19.74 1.84 11.67
C THR A 114 -20.79 1.15 10.78
N GLU A 115 -22.05 1.59 10.84
CA GLU A 115 -23.14 1.09 9.99
C GLU A 115 -22.86 1.34 8.50
N GLU A 116 -22.37 2.54 8.17
CA GLU A 116 -21.98 2.94 6.81
C GLU A 116 -20.72 2.22 6.29
N LYS A 117 -19.97 1.50 7.15
CA LYS A 117 -18.65 0.91 6.85
C LYS A 117 -17.68 1.91 6.20
N SER A 118 -17.74 3.14 6.68
CA SER A 118 -17.04 4.29 6.09
C SER A 118 -15.56 4.38 6.49
N TYR A 119 -15.21 3.81 7.64
CA TYR A 119 -13.86 3.69 8.18
C TYR A 119 -13.57 2.23 8.51
N CYS A 120 -12.28 1.90 8.61
CA CYS A 120 -11.83 0.57 9.02
C CYS A 120 -12.26 0.26 10.46
N SER A 121 -12.54 -1.01 10.75
CA SER A 121 -13.00 -1.46 12.07
C SER A 121 -11.99 -1.12 13.16
N PHE A 122 -10.69 -1.28 12.91
CA PHE A 122 -9.63 -0.88 13.82
C PHE A 122 -9.74 0.60 14.22
N VAL A 123 -9.93 1.49 13.23
CA VAL A 123 -10.03 2.93 13.46
C VAL A 123 -11.27 3.25 14.30
N LEU A 124 -12.41 2.65 13.97
CA LEU A 124 -13.65 2.86 14.72
C LEU A 124 -13.55 2.42 16.18
N GLU A 125 -12.89 1.29 16.47
CA GLU A 125 -12.64 0.85 17.85
C GLU A 125 -11.69 1.79 18.59
N GLU A 126 -10.62 2.25 17.95
CA GLU A 126 -9.67 3.18 18.56
C GLU A 126 -10.27 4.57 18.82
N LEU A 127 -11.22 5.02 18.00
CA LEU A 127 -11.93 6.29 18.20
C LEU A 127 -12.84 6.28 19.43
N LYS A 128 -13.33 5.12 19.87
CA LYS A 128 -14.09 5.00 21.13
C LYS A 128 -13.23 5.24 22.37
N SER A 129 -11.90 5.13 22.24
CA SER A 129 -10.94 5.20 23.35
C SER A 129 -9.86 6.26 23.11
N LEU A 130 -10.27 7.44 22.63
CA LEU A 130 -9.36 8.57 22.47
C LEU A 130 -8.87 9.09 23.85
N PRO A 131 -7.57 9.41 23.99
CA PRO A 131 -7.04 10.05 25.18
C PRO A 131 -7.74 11.37 25.52
N LEU A 132 -7.79 11.70 26.81
CA LEU A 132 -8.27 12.99 27.29
C LEU A 132 -7.22 14.10 27.08
N ASP A 133 -5.93 13.74 27.12
CA ASP A 133 -4.82 14.68 26.88
C ASP A 133 -4.84 15.16 25.42
N GLU A 134 -4.82 16.48 25.23
CA GLU A 134 -4.99 17.10 23.91
C GLU A 134 -3.89 16.68 22.93
N LYS A 135 -2.64 16.63 23.38
CA LYS A 135 -1.49 16.27 22.52
C LYS A 135 -1.54 14.81 22.11
N SER A 136 -1.82 13.92 23.06
CA SER A 136 -1.93 12.48 22.83
C SER A 136 -3.14 12.16 21.95
N ARG A 137 -4.26 12.88 22.15
CA ARG A 137 -5.46 12.78 21.32
C ARG A 137 -5.20 13.22 19.88
N ASP A 138 -4.55 14.37 19.68
CA ASP A 138 -4.18 14.86 18.36
C ASP A 138 -3.22 13.88 17.66
N HIS A 139 -2.21 13.39 18.37
CA HIS A 139 -1.27 12.39 17.85
C HIS A 139 -1.98 11.11 17.40
N LYS A 140 -2.83 10.54 18.26
CA LYS A 140 -3.62 9.34 17.94
C LYS A 140 -4.54 9.59 16.74
N ALA A 141 -5.26 10.71 16.71
CA ALA A 141 -6.15 11.05 15.60
C ALA A 141 -5.41 11.17 14.26
N ARG A 142 -4.25 11.84 14.22
CA ARG A 142 -3.42 11.94 13.01
C ARG A 142 -2.95 10.59 12.52
N CYS A 143 -2.48 9.74 13.44
CA CYS A 143 -2.04 8.39 13.11
C CYS A 143 -3.18 7.51 12.59
N LEU A 144 -4.35 7.54 13.24
CA LEU A 144 -5.55 6.81 12.80
C LEU A 144 -6.03 7.28 11.43
N TRP A 145 -5.99 8.59 11.16
CA TRP A 145 -6.38 9.13 9.86
C TRP A 145 -5.46 8.64 8.74
N PHE A 146 -4.15 8.67 8.97
CA PHE A 146 -3.21 8.17 7.98
C PHE A 146 -3.31 6.64 7.80
N LEU A 147 -3.56 5.90 8.89
CA LEU A 147 -3.82 4.46 8.86
C LEU A 147 -5.05 4.13 8.00
N ASP A 148 -6.19 4.82 8.21
CA ASP A 148 -7.41 4.64 7.39
C ASP A 148 -7.13 4.90 5.91
N ILE A 149 -6.39 5.98 5.61
CA ILE A 149 -5.99 6.33 4.24
C ILE A 149 -5.11 5.26 3.61
N LEU A 150 -4.14 4.70 4.34
CA LEU A 150 -3.30 3.60 3.85
C LEU A 150 -4.15 2.36 3.51
N ILE A 151 -5.07 1.98 4.38
CA ILE A 151 -5.95 0.83 4.16
C ILE A 151 -6.83 1.06 2.93
N LYS A 152 -7.50 2.21 2.84
CA LYS A 152 -8.33 2.59 1.67
C LYS A 152 -7.51 2.63 0.38
N PHE A 153 -6.31 3.21 0.45
CA PHE A 153 -5.40 3.27 -0.68
C PHE A 153 -5.05 1.86 -1.17
N SER A 154 -4.80 0.90 -0.27
CA SER A 154 -4.45 -0.49 -0.63
C SER A 154 -5.47 -1.22 -1.49
N PHE A 155 -6.72 -0.75 -1.53
CA PHE A 155 -7.79 -1.32 -2.36
C PHE A 155 -7.81 -0.76 -3.80
N LEU A 156 -7.04 0.28 -4.09
CA LEU A 156 -6.94 0.88 -5.42
C LEU A 156 -6.01 0.04 -6.31
N LYS A 157 -6.57 -0.92 -7.04
CA LYS A 157 -5.77 -1.78 -7.95
C LYS A 157 -4.99 -0.95 -8.97
N VAL A 158 -5.69 -0.17 -9.78
CA VAL A 158 -5.10 0.69 -10.84
C VAL A 158 -5.46 2.14 -10.56
N ILE A 159 -4.44 2.99 -10.45
CA ILE A 159 -4.61 4.41 -10.13
C ILE A 159 -4.48 5.23 -11.41
N LYS A 160 -5.63 5.72 -11.88
CA LYS A 160 -5.74 6.58 -13.07
C LYS A 160 -5.74 8.07 -12.73
N LYS A 161 -6.12 8.42 -11.50
CA LYS A 161 -6.28 9.81 -11.05
C LYS A 161 -4.98 10.30 -10.39
N LYS A 162 -4.64 11.57 -10.61
CA LYS A 162 -3.50 12.23 -9.93
C LYS A 162 -3.68 12.33 -8.41
N HIS A 163 -4.94 12.43 -7.95
CA HIS A 163 -5.31 12.50 -6.54
C HIS A 163 -6.29 11.36 -6.22
N PRO A 164 -5.78 10.16 -5.90
CA PRO A 164 -6.61 8.97 -5.70
C PRO A 164 -7.50 9.05 -4.45
N MET A 165 -7.07 9.78 -3.42
CA MET A 165 -7.76 9.87 -2.13
C MET A 165 -8.73 11.06 -2.02
N GLY A 166 -8.96 11.79 -3.11
CA GLY A 166 -9.83 12.97 -3.11
C GLY A 166 -9.16 14.26 -2.61
N PRO A 167 -9.90 15.38 -2.57
CA PRO A 167 -9.37 16.69 -2.22
C PRO A 167 -9.05 16.85 -0.73
N GLU A 168 -9.70 16.07 0.13
CA GLU A 168 -9.49 16.08 1.59
C GLU A 168 -8.10 15.54 1.99
N CYS A 169 -7.44 14.80 1.09
CA CYS A 169 -6.11 14.27 1.35
C CYS A 169 -5.03 15.31 0.98
N PRO A 170 -4.17 15.73 1.93
CA PRO A 170 -3.12 16.69 1.64
C PRO A 170 -2.20 16.23 0.51
N HIS A 171 -1.79 17.17 -0.35
CA HIS A 171 -0.99 16.85 -1.54
C HIS A 171 0.35 16.16 -1.20
N ILE A 172 0.98 16.51 -0.07
CA ILE A 172 2.21 15.86 0.40
C ILE A 172 1.99 14.38 0.73
N ILE A 173 0.85 14.04 1.34
CA ILE A 173 0.46 12.66 1.66
C ILE A 173 0.13 11.90 0.38
N SER A 174 -0.68 12.48 -0.51
CA SER A 174 -0.97 11.89 -1.82
C SER A 174 0.32 11.58 -2.60
N ARG A 175 1.29 12.50 -2.58
CA ARG A 175 2.62 12.29 -3.19
C ARG A 175 3.39 11.14 -2.54
N LYS A 176 3.39 11.04 -1.21
CA LYS A 176 4.01 9.92 -0.48
C LYS A 176 3.38 8.59 -0.90
N LEU A 177 2.05 8.51 -0.94
CA LEU A 177 1.32 7.30 -1.31
C LEU A 177 1.72 6.80 -2.70
N MET A 178 1.67 7.70 -3.68
CA MET A 178 2.01 7.43 -5.08
C MET A 178 3.50 7.18 -5.33
N LYS A 179 4.38 7.60 -4.43
CA LYS A 179 5.83 7.39 -4.58
C LYS A 179 6.27 6.07 -3.94
N ASN A 180 5.70 5.74 -2.79
CA ASN A 180 6.23 4.69 -1.92
C ASN A 180 5.45 3.37 -2.00
N PHE A 181 4.18 3.42 -2.42
CA PHE A 181 3.25 2.29 -2.36
C PHE A 181 2.59 1.94 -3.71
N THR A 182 3.16 2.40 -4.82
CA THR A 182 2.72 2.03 -6.17
C THR A 182 3.91 1.61 -7.03
N LEU A 183 3.61 0.80 -8.04
CA LEU A 183 4.54 0.46 -9.12
C LEU A 183 4.04 1.04 -10.43
N LEU A 184 4.97 1.44 -11.29
CA LEU A 184 4.63 1.85 -12.66
C LEU A 184 4.58 0.62 -13.56
N THR A 185 3.47 0.48 -14.27
CA THR A 185 3.26 -0.56 -15.28
C THR A 185 2.90 0.09 -16.61
N TYR A 186 3.24 -0.59 -17.71
CA TYR A 186 2.80 -0.18 -19.03
C TYR A 186 1.75 -1.15 -19.54
N HIS A 187 0.54 -0.62 -19.76
CA HIS A 187 -0.59 -1.40 -20.23
C HIS A 187 -1.42 -0.55 -21.19
N ASN A 188 -1.84 -1.16 -22.30
CA ASN A 188 -2.66 -0.54 -23.35
C ASN A 188 -2.13 0.84 -23.80
N GLY A 189 -0.84 0.95 -24.09
CA GLY A 189 -0.26 2.18 -24.62
C GLY A 189 0.01 3.28 -23.59
N SER A 190 -0.26 3.04 -22.30
CA SER A 190 -0.14 4.06 -21.24
C SER A 190 0.61 3.56 -20.02
N VAL A 191 1.39 4.44 -19.41
CA VAL A 191 2.02 4.20 -18.10
C VAL A 191 0.98 4.46 -17.00
N GLN A 192 0.78 3.48 -16.12
CA GLN A 192 -0.20 3.55 -15.03
C GLN A 192 0.44 3.17 -13.70
N ASN A 193 -0.11 3.69 -12.61
CA ASN A 193 0.26 3.25 -11.27
C ASN A 193 -0.60 2.07 -10.86
N LEU A 194 0.04 1.02 -10.34
CA LEU A 194 -0.59 -0.20 -9.85
C LEU A 194 -0.22 -0.42 -8.38
N ILE A 195 -1.19 -0.88 -7.58
CA ILE A 195 -0.92 -1.47 -6.27
C ILE A 195 -0.89 -2.98 -6.44
N SER A 196 0.32 -3.52 -6.45
CA SER A 196 0.57 -4.95 -6.53
C SER A 196 0.48 -5.64 -5.17
N ALA A 197 0.71 -6.96 -5.14
CA ALA A 197 0.71 -7.75 -3.90
C ALA A 197 1.86 -7.36 -2.96
N SER A 198 3.05 -7.08 -3.48
CA SER A 198 4.17 -6.57 -2.69
C SER A 198 3.84 -5.21 -2.08
N MET A 199 3.29 -4.28 -2.88
CA MET A 199 2.88 -2.97 -2.40
C MET A 199 1.79 -3.08 -1.35
N LYS A 200 0.82 -3.99 -1.52
CA LYS A 200 -0.20 -4.24 -0.49
C LYS A 200 0.43 -4.73 0.81
N ALA A 201 1.41 -5.63 0.75
CA ALA A 201 2.13 -6.10 1.94
C ALA A 201 2.99 -5.00 2.59
N LYS A 202 3.62 -4.13 1.79
CA LYS A 202 4.31 -2.92 2.25
C LYS A 202 3.35 -2.01 3.02
N ILE A 203 2.20 -1.71 2.44
CA ILE A 203 1.16 -0.90 3.08
C ILE A 203 0.75 -1.55 4.41
N THR A 204 0.51 -2.86 4.43
CA THR A 204 0.17 -3.58 5.67
C THR A 204 1.26 -3.43 6.73
N ALA A 205 2.54 -3.55 6.38
CA ALA A 205 3.63 -3.36 7.34
C ALA A 205 3.66 -1.94 7.93
N TYR A 206 3.41 -0.92 7.10
CA TYR A 206 3.27 0.47 7.55
C TYR A 206 2.03 0.68 8.44
N VAL A 207 0.89 0.04 8.11
CA VAL A 207 -0.33 0.04 8.92
C VAL A 207 -0.07 -0.57 10.30
N ILE A 208 0.60 -1.71 10.36
CA ILE A 208 0.99 -2.35 11.63
C ILE A 208 1.93 -1.44 12.42
N ALA A 209 2.93 -0.85 11.78
CA ALA A 209 3.88 0.04 12.46
C ALA A 209 3.20 1.27 13.08
N LEU A 210 2.26 1.90 12.36
CA LEU A 210 1.44 2.98 12.90
C LEU A 210 0.57 2.51 14.07
N ALA A 211 -0.09 1.36 13.93
CA ALA A 211 -0.92 0.81 14.99
C ALA A 211 -0.12 0.50 16.26
N LEU A 212 1.15 0.07 16.12
CA LEU A 212 2.06 -0.13 17.25
C LEU A 212 2.38 1.19 17.97
N HIS A 213 2.68 2.26 17.23
CA HIS A 213 2.93 3.58 17.82
C HIS A 213 1.71 4.16 18.56
N VAL A 214 0.50 3.85 18.08
CA VAL A 214 -0.74 4.32 18.71
C VAL A 214 -1.13 3.53 19.96
N ASN A 215 -0.78 2.24 20.01
CA ASN A 215 -1.25 1.29 21.04
C ASN A 215 -0.10 0.71 21.89
N ASN A 216 0.83 1.55 22.33
CA ASN A 216 1.93 1.17 23.24
C ASN A 216 2.70 -0.09 22.78
N PHE A 217 3.00 -0.16 21.48
CA PHE A 217 3.74 -1.26 20.84
C PHE A 217 3.04 -2.62 20.90
N GLN A 218 1.71 -2.62 20.97
CA GLN A 218 0.87 -3.80 20.84
C GLN A 218 -0.35 -3.53 19.94
N THR A 219 -0.69 -4.45 19.04
CA THR A 219 -1.86 -4.28 18.16
C THR A 219 -2.56 -5.59 17.87
N ASP A 220 -3.86 -5.53 17.60
CA ASP A 220 -4.66 -6.69 17.21
C ASP A 220 -4.53 -6.95 15.71
N LEU A 221 -3.77 -7.99 15.38
CA LEU A 221 -3.50 -8.39 14.01
C LEU A 221 -4.74 -9.01 13.34
N THR A 222 -5.68 -9.57 14.10
CA THR A 222 -6.91 -10.14 13.55
C THR A 222 -7.83 -9.04 13.02
N VAL A 223 -7.97 -7.93 13.76
CA VAL A 223 -8.77 -6.78 13.31
C VAL A 223 -8.15 -6.15 12.07
N LEU A 224 -6.84 -5.89 12.08
CA LEU A 224 -6.12 -5.34 10.93
C LEU A 224 -6.15 -6.27 9.71
N GLN A 225 -6.13 -7.59 9.92
CA GLN A 225 -6.23 -8.57 8.83
C GLN A 225 -7.57 -8.46 8.11
N ASN A 226 -8.66 -8.36 8.88
CA ASN A 226 -10.00 -8.23 8.35
C ASN A 226 -10.14 -6.92 7.57
N ASP A 227 -9.66 -5.81 8.14
CA ASP A 227 -9.66 -4.50 7.48
C ASP A 227 -8.85 -4.48 6.19
N MET A 228 -7.69 -5.15 6.17
CA MET A 228 -6.85 -5.26 4.96
C MET A 228 -7.36 -6.30 3.95
N LYS A 229 -8.37 -7.11 4.32
CA LYS A 229 -8.85 -8.26 3.54
C LYS A 229 -7.69 -9.15 3.08
N LEU A 230 -6.87 -9.57 4.05
CA LEU A 230 -5.73 -10.46 3.83
C LEU A 230 -6.00 -11.86 4.34
N GLN A 231 -5.34 -12.85 3.74
CA GLN A 231 -5.25 -14.18 4.31
C GLN A 231 -4.47 -14.13 5.63
N GLU A 232 -4.89 -14.94 6.59
CA GLU A 232 -4.26 -15.02 7.92
C GLU A 232 -2.77 -15.37 7.82
N SER A 233 -2.41 -16.33 6.96
CA SER A 233 -1.00 -16.68 6.68
C SER A 233 -0.18 -15.46 6.28
N ARG A 234 -0.70 -14.65 5.36
CA ARG A 234 -0.01 -13.45 4.86
C ARG A 234 0.17 -12.40 5.96
N MET A 235 -0.85 -12.15 6.78
CA MET A 235 -0.72 -11.24 7.92
C MET A 235 0.37 -11.74 8.90
N MET A 236 0.37 -13.03 9.19
CA MET A 236 1.35 -13.64 10.09
C MET A 236 2.78 -13.60 9.52
N ASP A 237 2.95 -13.76 8.21
CA ASP A 237 4.25 -13.68 7.57
C ASP A 237 4.80 -12.25 7.62
N ILE A 238 3.95 -11.24 7.41
CA ILE A 238 4.32 -9.83 7.57
C ILE A 238 4.70 -9.53 9.02
N ALA A 239 3.88 -9.96 10.00
CA ALA A 239 4.17 -9.75 11.42
C ALA A 239 5.48 -10.41 11.87
N LYS A 240 5.77 -11.63 11.39
CA LYS A 240 7.06 -12.31 11.64
C LYS A 240 8.22 -11.60 10.97
N ALA A 241 8.05 -11.15 9.72
CA ALA A 241 9.07 -10.39 9.01
C ALA A 241 9.39 -9.08 9.75
N MET A 242 8.36 -8.46 10.35
CA MET A 242 8.49 -7.30 11.23
C MET A 242 9.06 -7.60 12.62
N ARG A 243 9.44 -8.85 12.91
CA ARG A 243 9.95 -9.32 14.21
C ARG A 243 8.98 -9.09 15.38
N LEU A 244 7.67 -9.19 15.14
CA LEU A 244 6.67 -9.12 16.20
C LEU A 244 6.55 -10.44 16.95
N LYS A 245 6.41 -10.34 18.27
CA LYS A 245 5.97 -11.47 19.10
C LYS A 245 4.46 -11.58 18.96
N VAL A 246 3.98 -12.73 18.50
CA VAL A 246 2.54 -12.98 18.35
C VAL A 246 2.03 -13.85 19.51
N SER A 247 1.06 -13.34 20.24
CA SER A 247 0.34 -14.07 21.29
C SER A 247 -1.14 -14.24 20.91
N LYS A 248 -1.81 -15.23 21.52
CA LYS A 248 -3.25 -15.43 21.38
C LYS A 248 -3.95 -14.84 22.60
N ARG A 249 -4.98 -14.03 22.37
CA ARG A 249 -5.90 -13.55 23.40
C ARG A 249 -7.27 -14.17 23.11
N LYS A 250 -7.90 -14.74 24.13
CA LYS A 250 -9.32 -15.11 24.04
C LYS A 250 -10.13 -13.81 24.01
N GLY A 251 -11.02 -13.68 23.03
CA GLY A 251 -11.92 -12.53 22.94
C GLY A 251 -12.80 -12.43 24.19
N PRO A 252 -13.43 -11.26 24.45
CA PRO A 252 -14.48 -11.16 25.46
C PRO A 252 -15.54 -12.24 25.21
N LEU A 253 -15.93 -12.97 26.25
CA LEU A 253 -16.97 -13.99 26.17
C LEU A 253 -18.33 -13.31 25.96
N GLU A 254 -18.69 -13.01 24.71
CA GLU A 254 -20.08 -12.86 24.25
C GLU A 254 -20.03 -12.68 22.72
N LEU A 255 -20.81 -13.50 22.00
CA LEU A 255 -20.99 -13.57 20.54
C LEU A 255 -20.09 -14.58 19.77
N GLU A 256 -20.54 -15.84 19.80
CA GLU A 256 -20.58 -16.88 18.75
C GLU A 256 -19.49 -17.08 17.67
N LEU A 257 -18.31 -16.47 17.75
CA LEU A 257 -17.15 -16.95 17.01
C LEU A 257 -15.92 -16.90 17.91
N ASP A 258 -15.47 -18.06 18.38
CA ASP A 258 -14.24 -18.28 19.16
C ASP A 258 -12.98 -18.00 18.29
N GLN A 259 -12.93 -16.82 17.67
CA GLN A 259 -11.76 -16.31 16.98
C GLN A 259 -10.76 -15.92 18.07
N ASN A 260 -9.79 -16.79 18.31
CA ASN A 260 -8.63 -16.43 19.11
C ASN A 260 -7.94 -15.22 18.45
N HIS A 261 -8.12 -14.04 19.03
CA HIS A 261 -7.50 -12.80 18.55
C HIS A 261 -5.98 -12.93 18.66
N LYS A 262 -5.28 -12.49 17.62
CA LYS A 262 -3.82 -12.53 17.60
C LYS A 262 -3.28 -11.15 17.88
N LEU A 263 -2.57 -11.01 18.98
CA LEU A 263 -1.91 -9.76 19.35
C LEU A 263 -0.46 -9.79 18.88
N GLY A 264 -0.08 -8.82 18.08
CA GLY A 264 1.31 -8.55 17.72
C GLY A 264 1.88 -7.55 18.72
N THR A 265 2.99 -7.89 19.35
CA THR A 265 3.72 -7.02 20.27
C THR A 265 5.15 -6.82 19.79
N LEU A 266 5.62 -5.58 19.78
CA LEU A 266 7.01 -5.24 19.55
C LEU A 266 7.70 -5.08 20.90
N SER A 267 8.59 -6.01 21.23
CA SER A 267 9.28 -6.07 22.53
C SER A 267 10.74 -6.43 22.31
N LEU A 268 11.62 -5.86 23.12
CA LEU A 268 13.04 -6.21 23.13
C LEU A 268 13.33 -7.30 24.18
N PRO A 269 14.28 -8.22 23.92
CA PRO A 269 15.05 -8.36 22.69
C PRO A 269 14.19 -8.89 21.52
N LEU A 270 14.54 -8.50 20.28
CA LEU A 270 13.78 -8.90 19.10
C LEU A 270 13.83 -10.43 18.90
N PRO A 271 12.72 -11.08 18.50
CA PRO A 271 12.73 -12.49 18.14
C PRO A 271 13.75 -12.81 17.04
N VAL A 272 14.53 -13.87 17.24
CA VAL A 272 15.49 -14.36 16.24
C VAL A 272 14.72 -14.88 15.02
N GLN A 273 15.07 -14.41 13.82
CA GLN A 273 14.53 -14.96 12.58
C GLN A 273 14.97 -16.42 12.46
N LYS A 274 14.04 -17.36 12.58
CA LYS A 274 14.32 -18.76 12.24
C LYS A 274 14.49 -18.84 10.73
N ALA A 275 15.70 -19.17 10.26
CA ALA A 275 15.92 -19.48 8.85
C ALA A 275 14.91 -20.57 8.41
N PRO A 276 14.30 -20.45 7.22
CA PRO A 276 13.38 -21.45 6.73
C PRO A 276 14.14 -22.78 6.62
N GLY A 277 13.79 -23.73 7.48
CA GLY A 277 14.40 -25.05 7.51
C GLY A 277 14.35 -25.68 6.12
N GLY A 278 15.50 -26.13 5.64
CA GLY A 278 15.71 -26.61 4.28
C GLY A 278 14.63 -27.58 3.82
N GLN A 279 14.26 -27.42 2.55
CA GLN A 279 13.34 -28.27 1.79
C GLN A 279 13.25 -29.69 2.37
N ARG A 280 12.08 -30.06 2.91
CA ARG A 280 11.75 -31.46 3.20
C ARG A 280 11.95 -32.24 1.91
N LYS A 281 13.09 -32.94 1.80
CA LYS A 281 13.36 -33.88 0.73
C LYS A 281 12.18 -34.85 0.67
N ARG A 282 11.41 -34.78 -0.42
CA ARG A 282 10.37 -35.77 -0.74
C ARG A 282 11.00 -37.15 -0.63
N LYS A 283 10.52 -37.95 0.32
CA LYS A 283 10.88 -39.35 0.47
C LYS A 283 10.40 -40.06 -0.81
N LYS A 284 11.32 -40.50 -1.67
CA LYS A 284 10.97 -41.40 -2.77
C LYS A 284 10.40 -42.67 -2.15
N MET A 285 9.15 -42.99 -2.46
CA MET A 285 8.60 -44.32 -2.20
C MET A 285 9.33 -45.30 -3.12
N LYS A 286 9.81 -46.40 -2.54
CA LYS A 286 10.23 -47.60 -3.28
C LYS A 286 9.01 -48.46 -3.54
#